data_AF-A0A0D2TN31-F1
#
_entry.id   AF-A0A0D2TN31-F1
#
_cell.length_a   1.000
_cell.length_b   1.000
_cell.length_c   1.000
_cell.angle_alpha   90.00
_cell.angle_beta   90.00
_cell.angle_gamma   90.00
#
_symmetry.space_group_name_H-M   'P 1'
#
loop_
_entity.id
_entity.type
_entity.pdbx_description
1 polymer ?
#
loop_
_entity_poly.entity_id
_entity_poly.type
_entity_poly.pdbx_seq_one_letter_code
_entity_poly.pdbx_strand_id
1 'polypeptide(L)'
;MLKSLSIIRLDSNNLFGPFPKFFAEFQNLTSLHLGGNNLSGSVPKEILQAPKLQTLDLSFNKLLQGPIPEAIGDFRALYLLNLSNNALTGTVPSFLGNLPKLEALDLSSNHLIGQIPPQLANLNFLSFLNLSNNELIGKIPLGTQIQSFPEASFENNAGLCGPPLKAPCESPPVTKVGPPNPRTGNHINWNLISVEIGFVFGLGAVIVPLMFWKRWRIWYSKRIDRVLFKFFPKLDHRNRNHRTIAQWIQGRRL
;
A
#
# COMPACT_ATOMS: atom_id res chain seq x y z
N MET A 1 -21.20 -23.94 -19.71
CA MET A 1 -21.25 -22.77 -18.80
C MET A 1 -22.11 -23.10 -17.59
N LEU A 2 -21.60 -22.84 -16.38
CA LEU A 2 -22.29 -23.06 -15.12
C LEU A 2 -23.27 -21.91 -14.84
N LYS A 3 -24.39 -21.86 -15.57
CA LYS A 3 -25.38 -20.78 -15.48
C LYS A 3 -26.04 -20.65 -14.09
N SER A 4 -25.94 -21.67 -13.24
CA SER A 4 -26.47 -21.68 -11.88
C SER A 4 -25.46 -21.24 -10.81
N LEU A 5 -24.19 -21.02 -11.17
CA LEU A 5 -23.16 -20.72 -10.20
C LEU A 5 -23.41 -19.33 -9.58
N SER A 6 -23.61 -19.32 -8.26
CA SER A 6 -23.90 -18.10 -7.49
C SER A 6 -22.81 -17.75 -6.49
N ILE A 7 -22.07 -18.75 -5.99
CA ILE A 7 -21.05 -18.56 -4.97
C ILE A 7 -19.75 -19.17 -5.49
N ILE A 8 -18.70 -18.36 -5.48
CA ILE A 8 -17.32 -18.78 -5.73
C ILE A 8 -16.51 -18.39 -4.50
N ARG A 9 -15.90 -19.39 -3.86
CA ARG A 9 -14.94 -19.21 -2.77
C ARG A 9 -13.66 -19.93 -3.14
N LEU A 10 -12.59 -19.18 -3.33
CA LEU A 10 -11.25 -19.68 -3.65
C LEU A 10 -10.21 -19.01 -2.74
N ASP A 11 -10.61 -18.63 -1.52
CA ASP A 11 -9.75 -17.96 -0.56
C ASP A 11 -8.56 -18.83 -0.14
N SER A 12 -7.47 -18.19 0.26
CA SER A 12 -6.26 -18.84 0.81
C SER A 12 -5.65 -19.89 -0.13
N ASN A 13 -5.56 -19.56 -1.42
CA ASN A 13 -4.92 -20.39 -2.43
C ASN A 13 -3.68 -19.69 -3.01
N ASN A 14 -2.99 -20.37 -3.93
CA ASN A 14 -1.85 -19.81 -4.67
C ASN A 14 -2.27 -19.31 -6.06
N LEU A 15 -3.50 -18.80 -6.23
CA LEU A 15 -3.92 -18.23 -7.52
C LEU A 15 -3.04 -17.01 -7.84
N PHE A 16 -2.51 -16.96 -9.05
CA PHE A 16 -1.59 -15.91 -9.48
C PHE A 16 -2.00 -15.36 -10.85
N GLY A 17 -1.43 -14.21 -11.19
CA GLY A 17 -1.70 -13.53 -12.46
C GLY A 17 -2.82 -12.49 -12.33
N PRO A 18 -3.26 -11.88 -13.44
CA PRO A 18 -4.31 -10.89 -13.41
C PRO A 18 -5.64 -11.50 -13.00
N PHE A 19 -6.54 -10.68 -12.48
CA PHE A 19 -7.89 -11.13 -12.20
C PHE A 19 -8.54 -11.70 -13.49
N PRO A 20 -9.03 -12.96 -13.47
CA PRO A 20 -9.54 -13.61 -14.66
C PRO A 20 -10.84 -12.98 -15.18
N LYS A 21 -10.87 -12.65 -16.47
CA LYS A 21 -12.05 -12.07 -17.12
C LYS A 21 -13.28 -12.99 -17.12
N PHE A 22 -13.10 -14.30 -17.03
CA PHE A 22 -14.20 -15.27 -17.07
C PHE A 22 -15.15 -15.13 -15.87
N PHE A 23 -14.75 -14.48 -14.77
CA PHE A 23 -15.68 -14.23 -13.65
C PHE A 23 -16.86 -13.34 -14.06
N ALA A 24 -16.69 -12.54 -15.11
CA ALA A 24 -17.74 -11.74 -15.73
C ALA A 24 -18.84 -12.59 -16.40
N GLU A 25 -18.54 -13.83 -16.76
CA GLU A 25 -19.49 -14.73 -17.43
C GLU A 25 -20.55 -15.31 -16.48
N PHE A 26 -20.35 -15.20 -15.16
CA PHE A 26 -21.27 -15.71 -14.14
C PHE A 26 -22.37 -14.69 -13.78
N GLN A 27 -23.39 -14.57 -14.63
CA GLN A 27 -24.51 -13.62 -14.45
C GLN A 27 -25.31 -13.81 -13.15
N ASN A 28 -25.22 -14.98 -12.52
CA ASN A 28 -25.92 -15.30 -11.27
C ASN A 28 -25.02 -15.22 -10.03
N LEU A 29 -23.79 -14.75 -10.17
CA LEU A 29 -22.84 -14.63 -9.08
C LEU A 29 -23.31 -13.60 -8.05
N THR A 30 -23.49 -14.07 -6.82
CA THR A 30 -23.83 -13.26 -5.64
C THR A 30 -22.63 -13.11 -4.72
N SER A 31 -21.71 -14.07 -4.72
CA SER A 31 -20.56 -14.06 -3.82
C SER A 31 -19.28 -14.46 -4.54
N LEU A 32 -18.29 -13.58 -4.49
CA LEU A 32 -16.94 -13.83 -4.99
C LEU A 32 -15.93 -13.58 -3.89
N HIS A 33 -15.29 -14.65 -3.42
CA HIS A 33 -14.28 -14.61 -2.37
C HIS A 33 -12.98 -15.18 -2.93
N LEU A 34 -11.98 -14.30 -3.10
CA LEU A 34 -10.65 -14.59 -3.65
C LEU A 34 -9.55 -14.10 -2.70
N GLY A 35 -9.88 -13.92 -1.41
CA GLY A 35 -8.99 -13.37 -0.41
C GLY A 35 -7.76 -14.28 -0.18
N GLY A 36 -6.60 -13.71 0.12
CA GLY A 36 -5.40 -14.49 0.44
C GLY A 36 -4.84 -15.29 -0.74
N ASN A 37 -4.78 -14.65 -1.91
CA ASN A 37 -4.15 -15.19 -3.12
C ASN A 37 -2.99 -14.28 -3.58
N ASN A 38 -2.43 -14.55 -4.76
CA ASN A 38 -1.36 -13.75 -5.38
C ASN A 38 -1.84 -13.08 -6.68
N LEU A 39 -3.11 -12.63 -6.70
CA LEU A 39 -3.67 -11.91 -7.84
C LEU A 39 -2.95 -10.57 -8.03
N SER A 40 -2.81 -10.16 -9.29
CA SER A 40 -2.02 -9.00 -9.71
C SER A 40 -2.79 -8.10 -10.67
N GLY A 41 -2.23 -6.92 -10.97
CA GLY A 41 -2.85 -5.95 -11.88
C GLY A 41 -3.95 -5.15 -11.17
N SER A 42 -4.93 -4.63 -11.92
CA SER A 42 -6.02 -3.83 -11.35
C SER A 42 -7.24 -4.65 -10.98
N VAL A 43 -8.04 -4.17 -10.03
CA VAL A 43 -9.42 -4.65 -9.83
C VAL A 43 -10.16 -4.46 -11.17
N PRO A 44 -10.66 -5.53 -11.82
CA PRO A 44 -11.21 -5.42 -13.15
C PRO A 44 -12.58 -4.78 -13.13
N LYS A 45 -12.83 -3.98 -14.16
CA LYS A 45 -14.14 -3.40 -14.44
C LYS A 45 -15.13 -4.48 -14.90
N GLU A 46 -14.63 -5.60 -15.40
CA GLU A 46 -15.41 -6.73 -15.92
C GLU A 46 -16.30 -7.40 -14.86
N ILE A 47 -16.04 -7.21 -13.56
CA ILE A 47 -16.95 -7.66 -12.48
C ILE A 47 -18.36 -7.06 -12.66
N LEU A 48 -18.50 -5.93 -13.37
CA LEU A 48 -19.79 -5.30 -13.72
C LEU A 48 -20.82 -6.25 -14.34
N GLN A 49 -20.37 -7.31 -15.00
CA GLN A 49 -21.26 -8.28 -15.65
C GLN A 49 -21.94 -9.25 -14.66
N ALA A 50 -21.62 -9.15 -13.36
CA ALA A 50 -22.30 -9.84 -12.28
C ALA A 50 -23.20 -8.88 -11.46
N PRO A 51 -24.35 -8.43 -12.00
CA PRO A 51 -25.18 -7.40 -11.37
C PRO A 51 -25.80 -7.83 -10.04
N LYS A 52 -25.80 -9.13 -9.75
CA LYS A 52 -26.35 -9.72 -8.51
C LYS A 52 -25.32 -9.81 -7.39
N LEU A 53 -24.10 -9.31 -7.59
CA LEU A 53 -23.04 -9.42 -6.60
C LEU A 53 -23.43 -8.70 -5.30
N GLN A 54 -23.30 -9.44 -4.21
CA GLN A 54 -23.66 -9.04 -2.85
C GLN A 54 -22.43 -8.99 -1.94
N THR A 55 -21.47 -9.90 -2.16
CA THR A 55 -20.21 -9.94 -1.41
C THR A 55 -19.04 -10.04 -2.36
N LEU A 56 -18.07 -9.14 -2.19
CA LEU A 56 -16.80 -9.15 -2.90
C LEU A 56 -15.65 -9.09 -1.89
N ASP A 57 -14.89 -10.17 -1.80
CA ASP A 57 -13.65 -10.23 -1.03
C ASP A 57 -12.46 -10.46 -1.97
N LEU A 58 -11.61 -9.45 -2.10
CA LEU A 58 -10.33 -9.48 -2.82
C LEU A 58 -9.16 -9.18 -1.89
N SER A 59 -9.34 -9.37 -0.58
CA SER A 59 -8.33 -9.02 0.41
C SER A 59 -7.05 -9.85 0.29
N PHE A 60 -5.95 -9.36 0.86
CA PHE A 60 -4.69 -10.09 0.91
C PHE A 60 -4.17 -10.57 -0.47
N ASN A 61 -4.35 -9.76 -1.52
CA ASN A 61 -3.78 -9.99 -2.85
C ASN A 61 -2.69 -8.94 -3.14
N LYS A 62 -1.52 -9.11 -2.53
CA LYS A 62 -0.46 -8.08 -2.44
C LYS A 62 0.00 -7.44 -3.77
N LEU A 63 -0.28 -8.05 -4.92
CA LEU A 63 0.09 -7.54 -6.25
C LEU A 63 -1.06 -6.81 -6.96
N LEU A 64 -2.24 -6.73 -6.35
CA LEU A 64 -3.39 -6.00 -6.85
C LEU A 64 -3.19 -4.50 -6.57
N GLN A 65 -3.21 -3.68 -7.62
CA GLN A 65 -2.77 -2.29 -7.61
C GLN A 65 -3.68 -1.39 -8.44
N GLY A 66 -3.44 -0.08 -8.38
CA GLY A 66 -4.24 0.91 -9.11
C GLY A 66 -5.51 1.31 -8.37
N PRO A 67 -6.37 2.14 -9.00
CA PRO A 67 -7.53 2.73 -8.34
C PRO A 67 -8.67 1.74 -8.15
N ILE A 68 -9.49 2.01 -7.13
CA ILE A 68 -10.79 1.37 -6.95
C ILE A 68 -11.70 1.80 -8.12
N PRO A 69 -12.17 0.86 -8.97
CA PRO A 69 -12.87 1.21 -10.19
C PRO A 69 -14.30 1.68 -9.90
N GLU A 70 -14.75 2.70 -10.65
CA GLU A 70 -16.12 3.26 -10.58
C GLU A 70 -17.22 2.23 -10.79
N ALA A 71 -16.89 1.17 -11.53
CA ALA A 71 -17.68 -0.03 -11.68
C ALA A 71 -18.30 -0.57 -10.39
N ILE A 72 -17.60 -0.47 -9.25
CA ILE A 72 -18.12 -0.98 -7.97
C ILE A 72 -19.40 -0.24 -7.54
N GLY A 73 -19.57 1.01 -7.94
CA GLY A 73 -20.76 1.83 -7.66
C GLY A 73 -22.07 1.28 -8.26
N ASP A 74 -22.00 0.39 -9.25
CA ASP A 74 -23.17 -0.17 -9.92
C ASP A 74 -23.80 -1.36 -9.18
N PHE A 75 -23.09 -1.97 -8.21
CA PHE A 75 -23.59 -3.13 -7.47
C PHE A 75 -24.59 -2.73 -6.38
N ARG A 76 -25.85 -2.50 -6.77
CA ARG A 76 -26.93 -2.09 -5.86
C ARG A 76 -27.27 -3.12 -4.77
N ALA A 77 -26.84 -4.37 -4.93
CA ALA A 77 -27.04 -5.44 -3.97
C ALA A 77 -25.83 -5.67 -3.04
N LEU A 78 -24.72 -4.96 -3.25
CA LEU A 78 -23.48 -5.16 -2.50
C LEU A 78 -23.65 -4.74 -1.03
N TYR A 79 -23.43 -5.67 -0.12
CA TYR A 79 -23.42 -5.41 1.32
C TYR A 79 -22.04 -5.60 1.95
N LEU A 80 -21.14 -6.38 1.33
CA LEU A 80 -19.77 -6.57 1.82
C LEU A 80 -18.77 -6.29 0.69
N LEU A 81 -17.86 -5.35 0.95
CA LEU A 81 -16.70 -5.06 0.12
C LEU A 81 -15.43 -5.09 0.95
N ASN A 82 -14.57 -6.09 0.70
CA ASN A 82 -13.26 -6.21 1.34
C ASN A 82 -12.16 -6.14 0.28
N LEU A 83 -11.43 -5.03 0.28
CA LEU A 83 -10.27 -4.77 -0.59
C LEU A 83 -9.00 -4.57 0.24
N SER A 84 -8.99 -5.01 1.50
CA SER A 84 -7.87 -4.78 2.42
C SER A 84 -6.60 -5.55 2.03
N ASN A 85 -5.44 -5.10 2.51
CA ASN A 85 -4.16 -5.80 2.34
C ASN A 85 -3.79 -6.03 0.87
N ASN A 86 -3.89 -4.97 0.07
CA ASN A 86 -3.51 -4.92 -1.35
C ASN A 86 -2.51 -3.76 -1.56
N ALA A 87 -2.18 -3.44 -2.81
CA ALA A 87 -1.37 -2.30 -3.20
C ALA A 87 -2.20 -1.24 -3.96
N LEU A 88 -3.49 -1.08 -3.60
CA LEU A 88 -4.39 -0.15 -4.29
C LEU A 88 -3.97 1.29 -4.04
N THR A 89 -4.07 2.12 -5.08
CA THR A 89 -3.65 3.53 -5.08
C THR A 89 -4.81 4.44 -5.46
N GLY A 90 -4.59 5.76 -5.48
CA GLY A 90 -5.63 6.73 -5.82
C GLY A 90 -6.50 7.07 -4.61
N THR A 91 -7.65 7.70 -4.85
CA THR A 91 -8.53 8.19 -3.77
C THR A 91 -9.60 7.16 -3.39
N VAL A 92 -10.15 7.29 -2.18
CA VAL A 92 -11.40 6.62 -1.81
C VAL A 92 -12.53 7.25 -2.63
N PRO A 93 -13.21 6.49 -3.52
CA PRO A 93 -14.19 7.10 -4.41
C PRO A 93 -15.50 7.46 -3.71
N SER A 94 -16.09 8.59 -4.08
CA SER A 94 -17.36 9.06 -3.50
C SER A 94 -18.57 8.19 -3.83
N PHE A 95 -18.55 7.43 -4.95
CA PHE A 95 -19.64 6.54 -5.32
C PHE A 95 -19.87 5.43 -4.29
N LEU A 96 -18.87 5.08 -3.47
CA LEU A 96 -19.02 4.10 -2.39
C LEU A 96 -20.09 4.54 -1.39
N GLY A 97 -20.24 5.87 -1.20
CA GLY A 97 -21.29 6.45 -0.36
C GLY A 97 -22.71 6.31 -0.92
N ASN A 98 -22.86 5.87 -2.18
CA ASN A 98 -24.14 5.70 -2.85
C ASN A 98 -24.56 4.22 -2.97
N LEU A 99 -23.86 3.30 -2.29
CA LEU A 99 -24.20 1.88 -2.25
C LEU A 99 -25.28 1.64 -1.18
N PRO A 100 -26.54 1.39 -1.57
CA PRO A 100 -27.68 1.52 -0.67
C PRO A 100 -27.77 0.42 0.39
N LYS A 101 -27.02 -0.67 0.24
CA LYS A 101 -27.03 -1.85 1.13
C LYS A 101 -25.68 -2.12 1.77
N LEU A 102 -24.70 -1.23 1.62
CA LEU A 102 -23.36 -1.49 2.10
C LEU A 102 -23.34 -1.56 3.63
N GLU A 103 -22.93 -2.71 4.16
CA GLU A 103 -22.88 -3.01 5.59
C GLU A 103 -21.43 -3.11 6.09
N ALA A 104 -20.51 -3.61 5.27
CA ALA A 104 -19.12 -3.78 5.62
C ALA A 104 -18.20 -3.27 4.50
N LEU A 105 -17.32 -2.33 4.86
CA LEU A 105 -16.30 -1.76 3.98
C LEU A 105 -14.92 -1.85 4.63
N ASP A 106 -14.04 -2.67 4.04
CA ASP A 106 -12.63 -2.72 4.45
C ASP A 106 -11.72 -2.32 3.29
N LEU A 107 -11.04 -1.19 3.45
CA LEU A 107 -10.02 -0.67 2.53
C LEU A 107 -8.65 -0.57 3.19
N SER A 108 -8.49 -1.17 4.39
CA SER A 108 -7.28 -1.02 5.19
C SER A 108 -6.05 -1.63 4.53
N SER A 109 -4.87 -1.15 4.92
CA SER A 109 -3.58 -1.69 4.43
C SER A 109 -3.47 -1.63 2.91
N ASN A 110 -3.55 -0.41 2.37
CA ASN A 110 -3.38 -0.05 0.97
C ASN A 110 -2.53 1.24 0.85
N HIS A 111 -2.41 1.80 -0.35
CA HIS A 111 -1.74 3.07 -0.65
C HIS A 111 -2.74 4.15 -1.09
N LEU A 112 -3.93 4.17 -0.46
CA LEU A 112 -4.97 5.15 -0.80
C LEU A 112 -4.61 6.53 -0.26
N ILE A 113 -4.77 7.55 -1.09
CA ILE A 113 -4.41 8.95 -0.82
C ILE A 113 -5.65 9.84 -0.80
N GLY A 114 -5.46 11.09 -0.38
CA GLY A 114 -6.51 12.12 -0.44
C GLY A 114 -7.49 12.05 0.73
N GLN A 115 -8.62 12.75 0.60
CA GLN A 115 -9.60 12.87 1.67
C GLN A 115 -10.60 11.71 1.67
N ILE A 116 -11.12 11.38 2.85
CA ILE A 116 -12.29 10.50 2.97
C ILE A 116 -13.50 11.27 2.39
N PRO A 117 -14.18 10.76 1.35
CA PRO A 117 -15.29 11.45 0.74
C PRO A 117 -16.46 11.58 1.73
N PRO A 118 -17.06 12.77 1.89
CA PRO A 118 -18.17 12.99 2.82
C PRO A 118 -19.41 12.15 2.46
N GLN A 119 -19.53 11.69 1.21
CA GLN A 119 -20.60 10.81 0.77
C GLN A 119 -20.65 9.48 1.54
N LEU A 120 -19.52 9.01 2.11
CA LEU A 120 -19.55 7.82 2.96
C LEU A 120 -20.42 8.01 4.22
N ALA A 121 -20.66 9.26 4.64
CA ALA A 121 -21.58 9.57 5.73
C ALA A 121 -23.05 9.32 5.37
N ASN A 122 -23.38 9.14 4.08
CA ASN A 122 -24.74 8.87 3.59
C ASN A 122 -25.11 7.37 3.66
N LEU A 123 -24.15 6.50 3.97
CA LEU A 123 -24.42 5.07 4.14
C LEU A 123 -25.27 4.88 5.40
N ASN A 124 -26.40 4.17 5.25
CA ASN A 124 -27.38 4.00 6.34
C ASN A 124 -27.26 2.64 7.05
N PHE A 125 -26.53 1.68 6.48
CA PHE A 125 -26.41 0.32 7.03
C PHE A 125 -24.98 -0.06 7.39
N LEU A 126 -24.04 0.88 7.30
CA LEU A 126 -22.63 0.58 7.51
C LEU A 126 -22.40 0.25 8.99
N SER A 127 -22.04 -1.00 9.24
CA SER A 127 -21.78 -1.57 10.57
C SER A 127 -20.31 -1.90 10.78
N PHE A 128 -19.53 -1.99 9.70
CA PHE A 128 -18.09 -2.16 9.72
C PHE A 128 -17.41 -1.21 8.73
N LEU A 129 -16.44 -0.45 9.22
CA LEU A 129 -15.58 0.40 8.41
C LEU A 129 -14.14 0.24 8.88
N ASN A 130 -13.22 0.00 7.95
CA ASN A 130 -11.79 0.07 8.23
C ASN A 130 -11.05 0.74 7.06
N LEU A 131 -10.44 1.89 7.35
CA LEU A 131 -9.64 2.71 6.45
C LEU A 131 -8.18 2.84 6.95
N SER A 132 -7.81 2.10 8.00
CA SER A 132 -6.49 2.19 8.62
C SER A 132 -5.37 1.79 7.68
N ASN A 133 -4.14 2.18 8.00
CA ASN A 133 -2.93 1.84 7.23
C ASN A 133 -3.05 2.26 5.75
N ASN A 134 -3.27 3.56 5.53
CA ASN A 134 -3.30 4.19 4.21
C ASN A 134 -2.55 5.54 4.28
N GLU A 135 -2.61 6.33 3.21
CA GLU A 135 -2.02 7.66 3.10
C GLU A 135 -3.10 8.75 3.04
N LEU A 136 -4.22 8.54 3.74
CA LEU A 136 -5.36 9.46 3.76
C LEU A 136 -5.03 10.73 4.55
N ILE A 137 -5.63 11.83 4.11
CA ILE A 137 -5.41 13.17 4.66
C ILE A 137 -6.72 13.90 4.95
N GLY A 138 -6.64 14.94 5.79
CA GLY A 138 -7.74 15.85 6.07
C GLY A 138 -8.66 15.39 7.20
N LYS A 139 -9.74 16.14 7.39
CA LYS A 139 -10.69 15.90 8.49
C LYS A 139 -11.56 14.69 8.20
N ILE A 140 -11.72 13.81 9.19
CA ILE A 140 -12.70 12.72 9.11
C ILE A 140 -14.12 13.31 8.97
N PRO A 141 -14.89 12.94 7.94
CA PRO A 141 -16.21 13.49 7.71
C PRO A 141 -17.14 13.32 8.92
N LEU A 142 -17.89 14.38 9.22
CA LEU A 142 -18.93 14.33 10.24
C LEU A 142 -20.14 13.57 9.67
N GLY A 143 -20.64 12.59 10.40
CA GLY A 143 -21.75 11.74 9.98
C GLY A 143 -22.12 10.76 11.08
N THR A 144 -23.41 10.40 11.16
CA THR A 144 -23.97 9.60 12.26
C THR A 144 -23.28 8.23 12.40
N GLN A 145 -22.85 7.61 11.30
CA GLN A 145 -22.16 6.31 11.33
C GLN A 145 -20.64 6.41 11.30
N ILE A 146 -20.05 7.34 10.53
CA ILE A 146 -18.57 7.41 10.43
C ILE A 146 -17.91 7.66 11.79
N GLN A 147 -18.52 8.48 12.63
CA GLN A 147 -17.96 8.83 13.94
C GLN A 147 -18.21 7.79 15.03
N SER A 148 -19.07 6.80 14.79
CA SER A 148 -19.32 5.73 15.77
C SER A 148 -18.24 4.63 15.71
N PHE A 149 -17.46 4.57 14.62
CA PHE A 149 -16.37 3.62 14.47
C PHE A 149 -15.18 3.96 15.39
N PRO A 150 -14.44 2.95 15.87
CA PRO A 150 -13.31 3.15 16.77
C PRO A 150 -12.14 3.88 16.09
N GLU A 151 -11.24 4.43 16.90
CA GLU A 151 -9.97 5.03 16.44
C GLU A 151 -9.20 4.10 15.48
N ALA A 152 -9.17 2.80 15.80
CA ALA A 152 -8.54 1.75 15.01
C ALA A 152 -9.00 1.70 13.54
N SER A 153 -10.22 2.14 13.22
CA SER A 153 -10.73 2.20 11.84
C SER A 153 -10.03 3.27 10.99
N PHE A 154 -9.31 4.22 11.60
CA PHE A 154 -8.69 5.35 10.92
C PHE A 154 -7.19 5.50 11.24
N GLU A 155 -6.65 4.66 12.12
CA GLU A 155 -5.25 4.67 12.54
C GLU A 155 -4.27 4.50 11.38
N ASN A 156 -3.01 4.90 11.61
CA ASN A 156 -1.92 4.80 10.62
C ASN A 156 -2.23 5.49 9.29
N ASN A 157 -2.92 6.63 9.36
CA ASN A 157 -3.06 7.61 8.29
C ASN A 157 -2.52 8.96 8.80
N ALA A 158 -1.26 9.28 8.50
CA ALA A 158 -0.56 10.41 9.14
C ALA A 158 -1.22 11.78 8.92
N GLY A 159 -1.99 11.95 7.84
CA GLY A 159 -2.67 13.21 7.53
C GLY A 159 -4.12 13.30 7.99
N LEU A 160 -4.70 12.24 8.56
CA LEU A 160 -6.07 12.28 9.07
C LEU A 160 -6.14 13.00 10.42
N CYS A 161 -7.22 13.74 10.63
CA CYS A 161 -7.45 14.48 11.87
C CYS A 161 -8.94 14.57 12.23
N GLY A 162 -9.21 14.88 13.49
CA GLY A 162 -10.56 15.03 14.04
C GLY A 162 -11.17 13.70 14.51
N PRO A 163 -12.31 13.77 15.25
CA PRO A 163 -12.95 12.59 15.81
C PRO A 163 -13.31 11.53 14.74
N PRO A 164 -13.12 10.23 15.01
CA PRO A 164 -12.78 9.64 16.32
C PRO A 164 -11.30 9.71 16.70
N LEU A 165 -10.40 10.13 15.82
CA LEU A 165 -8.99 10.27 16.16
C LEU A 165 -8.77 11.42 17.17
N LYS A 166 -7.78 11.23 18.05
CA LYS A 166 -7.32 12.25 19.00
C LYS A 166 -6.48 13.36 18.33
N ALA A 167 -6.07 13.16 17.07
CA ALA A 167 -5.26 14.11 16.32
C ALA A 167 -6.04 15.41 16.03
N PRO A 168 -5.55 16.59 16.44
CA PRO A 168 -6.20 17.86 16.15
C PRO A 168 -6.05 18.21 14.66
N CYS A 169 -7.10 18.78 14.08
CA CYS A 169 -7.01 19.36 12.73
C CYS A 169 -6.36 20.74 12.82
N GLU A 170 -5.05 20.84 12.56
CA GLU A 170 -4.40 22.13 12.40
C GLU A 170 -4.88 22.78 11.09
N SER A 171 -5.54 23.94 11.20
CA SER A 171 -5.65 24.84 10.04
C SER A 171 -4.26 25.39 9.73
N PRO A 172 -3.84 25.50 8.46
CA PRO A 172 -2.61 26.21 8.12
C PRO A 172 -2.62 27.59 8.78
N PRO A 173 -1.48 28.07 9.31
CA PRO A 173 -1.44 29.37 9.97
C PRO A 173 -1.94 30.44 9.01
N VAL A 174 -3.05 31.08 9.37
CA VAL A 174 -3.51 32.30 8.71
C VAL A 174 -2.46 33.37 9.00
N THR A 175 -1.45 33.48 8.15
CA THR A 175 -0.58 34.64 8.11
C THR A 175 -1.45 35.83 7.75
N LYS A 176 -1.91 36.57 8.77
CA LYS A 176 -2.35 37.95 8.60
C LYS A 176 -1.14 38.72 8.09
N VAL A 177 -1.05 38.88 6.77
CA VAL A 177 -0.06 39.77 6.15
C VAL A 177 -0.45 41.20 6.53
N GLY A 178 0.15 41.70 7.61
CA GLY A 178 0.23 43.14 7.86
C GLY A 178 1.14 43.80 6.82
N PRO A 179 1.04 45.13 6.62
CA PRO A 179 1.77 45.83 5.57
C PRO A 179 3.29 45.70 5.76
N PRO A 180 4.08 45.70 4.67
CA PRO A 180 5.49 45.35 4.72
C PRO A 180 6.32 46.46 5.39
N ASN A 181 6.99 46.11 6.49
CA ASN A 181 8.05 46.93 7.08
C ASN A 181 9.32 46.80 6.23
N PRO A 182 9.94 47.91 5.78
CA PRO A 182 11.07 47.85 4.87
C PRO A 182 12.39 47.75 5.65
N ARG A 183 12.71 46.55 6.16
CA ARG A 183 14.09 46.17 6.57
C ARG A 183 14.32 44.66 6.41
N THR A 184 14.47 44.21 5.17
CA THR A 184 14.99 42.87 4.87
C THR A 184 16.51 42.89 4.93
N GLY A 185 17.06 42.45 6.07
CA GLY A 185 18.44 41.95 6.13
C GLY A 185 18.48 40.54 5.53
N ASN A 186 19.47 40.28 4.67
CA ASN A 186 19.65 39.00 3.98
C ASN A 186 19.93 37.88 4.99
N HIS A 187 18.92 37.08 5.32
CA HIS A 187 19.09 35.83 6.06
C HIS A 187 19.53 34.73 5.09
N ILE A 188 20.81 34.34 5.16
CA ILE A 188 21.35 33.21 4.41
C ILE A 188 20.77 31.93 5.00
N ASN A 189 20.13 31.10 4.16
CA ASN A 189 19.55 29.84 4.57
C ASN A 189 20.62 28.74 4.61
N TRP A 190 21.29 28.63 5.75
CA TRP A 190 22.41 27.70 6.00
C TRP A 190 22.05 26.22 5.81
N ASN A 191 20.77 25.85 5.89
CA ASN A 191 20.33 24.47 5.66
C ASN A 191 20.51 24.06 4.19
N LEU A 192 20.23 24.94 3.24
CA LEU A 192 20.39 24.67 1.81
C LEU A 192 21.87 24.50 1.42
N ILE A 193 22.73 25.36 1.97
CA ILE A 193 24.18 25.32 1.74
C ILE A 193 24.78 24.04 2.36
N SER A 194 24.29 23.59 3.51
CA SER A 194 24.77 22.36 4.15
C SER A 194 24.49 21.10 3.32
N VAL A 195 23.36 21.04 2.63
CA VAL A 195 22.97 19.91 1.76
C VAL A 195 23.87 19.86 0.52
N GLU A 196 24.15 21.00 -0.11
CA GLU A 196 25.04 21.08 -1.27
C GLU A 196 26.49 20.69 -0.94
N ILE A 197 27.03 21.19 0.18
CA ILE A 197 28.38 20.83 0.63
C ILE A 197 28.44 19.34 1.00
N GLY A 198 27.42 18.82 1.70
CA GLY A 198 27.33 17.41 2.07
C GLY A 198 27.32 16.47 0.87
N PHE A 199 26.63 16.86 -0.21
CA PHE A 199 26.57 16.07 -1.44
C PHE A 199 27.90 16.02 -2.19
N VAL A 200 28.60 17.16 -2.26
CA VAL A 200 29.92 17.29 -2.90
C VAL A 200 30.99 16.49 -2.16
N PHE A 201 31.04 16.59 -0.82
CA PHE A 201 32.03 15.87 -0.02
C PHE A 201 31.70 14.37 0.11
N GLY A 202 30.42 13.99 0.19
CA GLY A 202 29.98 12.60 0.39
C GLY A 202 30.15 11.72 -0.85
N LEU A 203 29.72 12.20 -2.03
CA LEU A 203 29.82 11.40 -3.27
C LEU A 203 31.22 11.51 -3.90
N GLY A 204 31.85 12.69 -3.87
CA GLY A 204 33.13 12.93 -4.52
C GLY A 204 34.31 12.22 -3.86
N ALA A 205 34.40 12.24 -2.53
CA ALA A 205 35.56 11.69 -1.81
C ALA A 205 35.55 10.16 -1.69
N VAL A 206 34.37 9.52 -1.77
CA VAL A 206 34.22 8.07 -1.56
C VAL A 206 34.07 7.33 -2.88
N ILE A 207 33.24 7.81 -3.81
CA ILE A 207 32.91 7.06 -5.03
C ILE A 207 34.01 7.17 -6.07
N VAL A 208 34.61 8.35 -6.24
CA VAL A 208 35.62 8.59 -7.28
C VAL A 208 36.88 7.73 -7.07
N PRO A 209 37.45 7.60 -5.86
CA PRO A 209 38.58 6.69 -5.63
C PRO A 209 38.22 5.21 -5.80
N LEU A 210 36.98 4.82 -5.47
CA LEU A 210 36.48 3.45 -5.63
C LEU A 210 36.29 3.07 -7.11
N MET A 211 35.93 4.03 -7.96
CA MET A 211 35.75 3.81 -9.40
C MET A 211 37.07 3.78 -10.18
N PHE A 212 38.08 4.56 -9.77
CA PHE A 212 39.30 4.74 -10.57
C PHE A 212 40.54 3.95 -10.09
N TRP A 213 40.59 3.46 -8.84
CA TRP A 213 41.76 2.71 -8.35
C TRP A 213 41.47 1.26 -7.96
N LYS A 214 41.88 0.36 -8.85
CA LYS A 214 41.78 -1.11 -8.70
C LYS A 214 42.40 -1.62 -7.39
N ARG A 215 43.49 -0.99 -6.91
CA ARG A 215 44.12 -1.34 -5.62
C ARG A 215 43.27 -0.99 -4.40
N TRP A 216 42.60 0.15 -4.40
CA TRP A 216 41.74 0.60 -3.31
C TRP A 216 40.44 -0.19 -3.22
N ARG A 217 39.82 -0.51 -4.37
CA ARG A 217 38.64 -1.40 -4.42
C ARG A 217 38.91 -2.76 -3.80
N ILE A 218 40.06 -3.38 -4.09
CA ILE A 218 40.43 -4.70 -3.54
C ILE A 218 40.72 -4.59 -2.03
N TRP A 219 41.38 -3.52 -1.60
CA TRP A 219 41.66 -3.28 -0.18
C TRP A 219 40.36 -3.08 0.63
N TYR A 220 39.43 -2.28 0.12
CA TYR A 220 38.13 -2.00 0.75
C TYR A 220 37.28 -3.27 0.89
N SER A 221 37.17 -4.08 -0.18
CA SER A 221 36.48 -5.38 -0.13
C SER A 221 37.08 -6.29 0.95
N LYS A 222 38.41 -6.44 0.99
CA LYS A 222 39.10 -7.26 2.00
C LYS A 222 38.96 -6.73 3.43
N ARG A 223 38.66 -5.44 3.60
CA ARG A 223 38.42 -4.82 4.90
C ARG A 223 36.99 -5.09 5.37
N ILE A 224 36.00 -4.90 4.49
CA ILE A 224 34.59 -5.23 4.73
C ILE A 224 34.44 -6.71 5.06
N ASP A 225 35.08 -7.61 4.30
CA ASP A 225 35.03 -9.05 4.55
C ASP A 225 35.56 -9.41 5.94
N ARG A 226 36.70 -8.84 6.35
CA ARG A 226 37.25 -9.07 7.70
C ARG A 226 36.35 -8.58 8.82
N VAL A 227 35.60 -7.50 8.60
CA VAL A 227 34.64 -6.97 9.57
C VAL A 227 33.41 -7.88 9.61
N LEU A 228 32.86 -8.25 8.45
CA LEU A 228 31.73 -9.18 8.34
C LEU A 228 32.03 -10.53 9.00
N PHE A 229 33.23 -11.10 8.82
CA PHE A 229 33.61 -12.35 9.48
C PHE A 229 33.74 -12.24 11.00
N LYS A 230 34.04 -11.04 11.52
CA LYS A 230 34.13 -10.78 12.96
C LYS A 230 32.74 -10.66 13.61
N PHE A 231 31.75 -10.16 12.86
CA PHE A 231 30.37 -9.99 13.34
C PHE A 231 29.46 -11.19 13.04
N PHE A 232 29.75 -11.98 12.01
CA PHE A 232 28.89 -13.09 11.56
C PHE A 232 29.69 -14.39 11.32
N PRO A 233 30.18 -15.06 12.37
CA PRO A 233 31.01 -16.28 12.23
C PRO A 233 30.26 -17.48 11.61
N LYS A 234 28.92 -17.46 11.57
CA LYS A 234 28.08 -18.55 11.01
C LYS A 234 28.09 -18.62 9.47
N LEU A 235 28.65 -17.63 8.76
CA LEU A 235 28.74 -17.66 7.28
C LEU A 235 29.84 -18.62 6.75
N ASP A 236 30.83 -19.01 7.56
CA ASP A 236 31.90 -19.94 7.12
C ASP A 236 31.38 -21.39 6.95
N HIS A 237 30.41 -21.81 7.78
CA HIS A 237 30.02 -23.22 7.80
C HIS A 237 29.23 -23.65 6.56
N ARG A 238 28.49 -22.74 5.93
CA ARG A 238 27.80 -23.01 4.65
C ARG A 238 28.78 -23.08 3.47
N ASN A 239 29.87 -22.31 3.51
CA ASN A 239 30.80 -22.21 2.38
C ASN A 239 31.79 -23.39 2.30
N ARG A 240 32.14 -24.02 3.44
CA ARG A 240 32.89 -25.29 3.42
C ARG A 240 32.09 -26.44 2.83
N ASN A 241 30.80 -26.56 3.15
CA ASN A 241 29.94 -27.63 2.64
C ASN A 241 29.76 -27.55 1.10
N HIS A 242 29.75 -26.36 0.51
CA HIS A 242 29.71 -26.21 -0.95
C HIS A 242 31.03 -26.59 -1.64
N ARG A 243 32.18 -26.44 -0.96
CA ARG A 243 33.49 -26.87 -1.51
C ARG A 243 33.69 -28.39 -1.46
N THR A 244 33.19 -29.07 -0.42
CA THR A 244 33.23 -30.54 -0.34
C THR A 244 32.28 -31.20 -1.34
N ILE A 245 31.10 -30.62 -1.60
CA ILE A 245 30.15 -31.14 -2.61
C ILE A 245 30.70 -30.96 -4.04
N ALA A 246 31.37 -29.84 -4.33
CA ALA A 246 32.02 -29.63 -5.62
C ALA A 246 33.16 -30.63 -5.87
N GLN A 247 33.94 -31.00 -4.84
CA GLN A 247 34.99 -32.03 -4.96
C GLN A 247 34.42 -33.46 -5.07
N TRP A 248 33.25 -33.75 -4.50
CA TRP A 248 32.59 -35.06 -4.62
C TRP A 248 31.97 -35.30 -6.00
N ILE A 249 31.53 -34.24 -6.69
CA ILE A 249 30.99 -34.31 -8.07
C ILE A 249 32.12 -34.46 -9.10
N GLN A 250 33.33 -33.95 -8.80
CA GLN A 250 34.48 -33.99 -9.70
C GLN A 250 35.31 -35.28 -9.61
N GLY A 251 35.10 -36.11 -8.58
CA GLY A 251 35.75 -37.43 -8.42
C GLY A 251 34.93 -38.64 -8.91
N ARG A 252 33.77 -38.43 -9.53
CA ARG A 252 32.92 -39.50 -10.13
C ARG A 252 32.82 -39.45 -11.66
N ARG A 253 33.61 -38.59 -12.30
CA ARG A 253 33.82 -38.61 -13.75
C ARG A 253 35.33 -38.63 -14.01
N LEU A 254 35.84 -39.85 -14.13
CA LEU A 254 37.16 -40.26 -14.66
C LEU A 254 38.36 -39.92 -13.78
#